data_AF-A0A0X3SAQ9-F1
#
_entry.id   AF-A0A0X3SAQ9-F1
#
_cell.length_a   1.000
_cell.length_b   1.000
_cell.length_c   1.000
_cell.angle_alpha   90.00
_cell.angle_beta   90.00
_cell.angle_gamma   90.00
#
_symmetry.space_group_name_H-M   'P 1'
#
loop_
_entity.id
_entity.type
_entity.pdbx_description
1 polymer ?
#
loop_
_entity_poly.entity_id
_entity_poly.type
_entity_poly.pdbx_seq_one_letter_code
_entity_poly.pdbx_strand_id
1 'polypeptide(L)'
;MSALPTFPIGDLPAMWLRDNCPCAECRDPRSGQKLFQITALPTGLRVGRAGTAAGTPDPAVEVVWQPDGHRSVYPVAWLAANRPGRTDHGDLRTEHGKELWTARDIAGRLPAADWADYLDKPGVRARMLESVLRLGFMLLREVPQREEQVLEVAETFGYVRETNYGKLFDVRVEPDPNNLAFTSVAITPHTDNPYRDPVPTLQLLHCLVNDADGGDSGLVDGFAAAAMLRREDPEAFEVLTRTPVPFVFRDAGTELRADRPLIGTDSLGRVREVRFNNRSISTLRLPAEELEHFYAAYRTFAELLLRPELQLDLRLTPGDCLVFDNTRLLHARTAFAQDGARHLQGCYADLDGLAGALAVLRRADTLEPVVEMFAGAGTAEYLGEPVTMAQHMLQAGARAEAAGAPPHLVAAALLHDLGHVDGEVVTGLELMAGTDNRHSHTGADLLGRWFGPEVTEPVRLHVAAKRYLCAVEPDYYDQLSEASKYTLKVQGGVMTPEQAAEFAALPGAADAVAVRRWDEQAKDPNADTPPFAHFLPLLAALVRG
;
A
#
# COMPACT_ATOMS: atom_id res chain seq x y z
N MET A 1 23.44 -36.20 4.85
CA MET A 1 22.93 -35.17 5.79
C MET A 1 23.58 -33.86 5.43
N SER A 2 22.96 -33.10 4.52
CA SER A 2 23.46 -31.79 4.10
C SER A 2 23.17 -30.79 5.22
N ALA A 3 24.21 -30.21 5.82
CA ALA A 3 24.06 -29.11 6.76
C ALA A 3 23.52 -27.91 5.97
N LEU A 4 22.21 -27.66 6.06
CA LEU A 4 21.62 -26.42 5.57
C LEU A 4 22.33 -25.24 6.27
N PRO A 5 22.65 -24.17 5.55
CA PRO A 5 23.48 -23.08 6.06
C PRO A 5 22.83 -22.47 7.31
N THR A 6 23.52 -22.57 8.45
CA THR A 6 23.16 -21.85 9.67
C THR A 6 23.25 -20.36 9.37
N PHE A 7 22.12 -19.64 9.40
CA PHE A 7 22.13 -18.18 9.31
C PHE A 7 23.02 -17.64 10.46
N PRO A 8 23.96 -16.71 10.20
CA PRO A 8 24.95 -16.26 11.19
C PRO A 8 24.31 -15.33 12.23
N ILE A 9 23.41 -15.87 13.04
CA ILE A 9 22.63 -15.10 14.01
C ILE A 9 23.48 -14.52 15.14
N GLY A 10 24.66 -15.11 15.39
CA GLY A 10 25.64 -14.60 16.34
C GLY A 10 26.24 -13.24 15.95
N ASP A 11 26.17 -12.86 14.67
CA ASP A 11 26.66 -11.57 14.18
C ASP A 11 25.62 -10.45 14.35
N LEU A 12 24.41 -10.78 14.79
CA LEU A 12 23.32 -9.83 14.98
C LEU A 12 23.26 -9.32 16.42
N PRO A 13 22.95 -8.04 16.67
CA PRO A 13 22.82 -7.51 18.02
C PRO A 13 21.69 -8.21 18.80
N ALA A 14 22.01 -8.81 19.94
CA ALA A 14 21.07 -9.58 20.76
C ALA A 14 19.83 -8.75 21.16
N MET A 15 20.04 -7.50 21.60
CA MET A 15 18.96 -6.59 21.97
C MET A 15 18.02 -6.33 20.80
N TRP A 16 18.55 -6.09 19.59
CA TRP A 16 17.75 -5.85 18.39
C TRP A 16 16.88 -7.06 18.03
N LEU A 17 17.44 -8.26 18.10
CA LEU A 17 16.70 -9.49 17.83
C LEU A 17 15.54 -9.66 18.83
N ARG A 18 15.82 -9.66 20.14
CA ARG A 18 14.81 -9.85 21.19
C ARG A 18 13.73 -8.78 21.18
N ASP A 19 14.10 -7.53 20.89
CA ASP A 19 13.17 -6.41 20.75
C ASP A 19 12.25 -6.55 19.53
N ASN A 20 12.63 -7.40 18.56
CA ASN A 20 11.86 -7.75 17.38
C ASN A 20 11.29 -9.18 17.40
N CYS A 21 11.20 -9.81 18.57
CA CYS A 21 10.59 -11.14 18.70
C CYS A 21 9.17 -11.15 18.08
N PRO A 22 8.85 -12.07 17.15
CA PRO A 22 7.57 -12.11 16.47
C PRO A 22 6.49 -12.91 17.23
N CYS A 23 6.77 -13.43 18.43
CA CYS A 23 5.82 -14.27 19.15
C CYS A 23 4.62 -13.47 19.69
N ALA A 24 3.50 -14.16 19.94
CA ALA A 24 2.27 -13.56 20.45
C ALA A 24 2.38 -12.91 21.84
N GLU A 25 3.42 -13.23 22.61
CA GLU A 25 3.70 -12.54 23.89
C GLU A 25 4.39 -11.19 23.67
N CYS A 26 5.11 -11.03 22.56
CA CYS A 26 5.90 -9.85 22.24
C CYS A 26 5.19 -8.89 21.28
N ARG A 27 4.33 -9.43 20.41
CA ARG A 27 3.54 -8.68 19.45
C ARG A 27 2.10 -9.16 19.44
N ASP A 28 1.17 -8.22 19.40
CA ASP A 28 -0.25 -8.52 19.26
C ASP A 28 -0.49 -9.23 17.91
N PRO A 29 -1.08 -10.44 17.88
CA PRO A 29 -1.24 -11.20 16.64
C PRO A 29 -2.12 -10.54 15.58
N ARG A 30 -2.97 -9.57 15.97
CA ARG A 30 -3.91 -8.89 15.07
C ARG A 30 -3.34 -7.61 14.49
N SER A 31 -2.75 -6.77 15.34
CA SER A 31 -2.26 -5.44 14.97
C SER A 31 -0.76 -5.40 14.69
N GLY A 32 -0.01 -6.43 15.09
CA GLY A 32 1.46 -6.47 15.01
C GLY A 32 2.16 -5.53 16.00
N GLN A 33 1.41 -4.82 16.85
CA GLN A 33 1.94 -3.86 17.79
C GLN A 33 2.75 -4.55 18.89
N LYS A 34 3.85 -3.91 19.31
CA LYS A 34 4.70 -4.42 20.38
C LYS A 34 3.97 -4.35 21.73
N LEU A 35 3.98 -5.44 22.48
CA LEU A 35 3.26 -5.59 23.76
C LEU A 35 4.09 -5.20 24.99
N PHE A 36 5.34 -4.79 24.80
CA PHE A 36 6.25 -4.43 25.89
C PHE A 36 7.04 -3.16 25.56
N GLN A 37 7.53 -2.51 26.62
CA GLN A 37 8.46 -1.37 26.53
C GLN A 37 9.90 -1.88 26.55
N ILE A 38 10.84 -1.17 25.90
CA ILE A 38 12.25 -1.59 25.85
C ILE A 38 12.86 -1.85 27.25
N THR A 39 12.39 -1.14 28.28
CA THR A 39 12.80 -1.29 29.68
C THR A 39 12.35 -2.60 30.33
N ALA A 40 11.44 -3.35 29.72
CA ALA A 40 11.09 -4.70 30.12
C ALA A 40 12.14 -5.73 29.68
N LEU A 41 13.02 -5.40 28.72
CA LEU A 41 14.09 -6.29 28.30
C LEU A 41 15.29 -6.20 29.25
N PRO A 42 15.94 -7.32 29.59
CA PRO A 42 17.15 -7.32 30.41
C PRO A 42 18.30 -6.55 29.75
N THR A 43 19.02 -5.72 30.51
CA THR A 43 20.18 -4.95 30.01
C THR A 43 21.37 -5.84 29.60
N GLY A 44 21.53 -7.00 30.23
CA GLY A 44 22.56 -8.00 29.94
C GLY A 44 22.12 -9.10 28.97
N LEU A 45 21.17 -8.79 28.08
CA LEU A 45 20.58 -9.78 27.18
C LEU A 45 21.65 -10.39 26.25
N ARG A 46 21.65 -11.73 26.17
CA ARG A 46 22.52 -12.49 25.28
C ARG A 46 21.82 -13.72 24.72
N VAL A 47 22.32 -14.21 23.60
CA VAL A 47 21.94 -15.51 23.05
C VAL A 47 22.42 -16.60 24.00
N GLY A 48 21.50 -17.34 24.61
CA GLY A 48 21.83 -18.51 25.43
C GLY A 48 22.03 -19.75 24.56
N ARG A 49 21.06 -20.02 23.67
CA ARG A 49 21.12 -21.09 22.67
C ARG A 49 20.51 -20.57 21.36
N ALA A 50 21.07 -20.94 20.23
CA ALA A 50 20.45 -20.73 18.93
C ALA A 50 20.60 -21.98 18.05
N GLY A 51 19.65 -22.19 17.14
CA GLY A 51 19.68 -23.30 16.19
C GLY A 51 18.54 -23.22 15.19
N THR A 52 18.48 -24.16 14.25
CA THR A 52 17.37 -24.26 13.31
C THR A 52 16.09 -24.63 14.06
N ALA A 53 15.00 -23.92 13.78
CA ALA A 53 13.68 -24.28 14.29
C ALA A 53 13.16 -25.51 13.55
N ALA A 54 12.62 -26.48 14.28
CA ALA A 54 11.96 -27.66 13.70
C ALA A 54 10.45 -27.45 13.66
N GLY A 55 9.78 -28.07 12.68
CA GLY A 55 8.31 -28.03 12.57
C GLY A 55 7.75 -26.69 12.07
N THR A 56 8.56 -25.84 11.47
CA THR A 56 8.11 -24.63 10.75
C THR A 56 7.93 -24.94 9.26
N PRO A 57 6.95 -24.32 8.57
CA PRO A 57 6.77 -24.49 7.13
C PRO A 57 7.99 -24.00 6.32
N ASP A 58 8.58 -22.89 6.76
CA ASP A 58 9.74 -22.26 6.13
C ASP A 58 11.01 -22.37 7.02
N PRO A 59 12.22 -22.23 6.43
CA PRO A 59 13.46 -22.18 7.19
C PRO A 59 13.43 -21.06 8.23
N ALA A 60 13.64 -21.41 9.50
CA ALA A 60 13.63 -20.48 10.61
C ALA A 60 14.73 -20.78 11.63
N VAL A 61 15.11 -19.75 12.40
CA VAL A 61 16.09 -19.83 13.48
C VAL A 61 15.39 -19.64 14.82
N GLU A 62 15.55 -20.60 15.71
CA GLU A 62 15.14 -20.51 17.10
C GLU A 62 16.27 -19.94 17.95
N VAL A 63 15.92 -19.02 18.86
CA VAL A 63 16.81 -18.43 19.85
C VAL A 63 16.18 -18.52 21.22
N VAL A 64 16.95 -19.02 22.19
CA VAL A 64 16.62 -18.99 23.61
C VAL A 64 17.53 -17.97 24.29
N TRP A 65 16.91 -16.99 24.93
CA TRP A 65 17.58 -15.82 25.51
C TRP A 65 18.01 -16.05 26.95
N GLN A 66 19.04 -15.32 27.38
CA GLN A 66 19.41 -15.16 28.78
C GLN A 66 19.41 -13.67 29.15
N PRO A 67 19.02 -13.30 30.39
CA PRO A 67 18.63 -14.18 31.50
C PRO A 67 17.15 -14.60 31.53
N ASP A 68 16.28 -14.04 30.67
CA ASP A 68 14.82 -14.25 30.77
C ASP A 68 14.34 -15.63 30.30
N GLY A 69 15.20 -16.42 29.64
CA GLY A 69 14.83 -17.75 29.13
C GLY A 69 13.83 -17.71 27.97
N HIS A 70 13.49 -16.52 27.47
CA HIS A 70 12.46 -16.35 26.45
C HIS A 70 12.87 -17.06 25.16
N ARG A 71 11.89 -17.59 24.43
CA ARG A 71 12.11 -18.32 23.19
C ARG A 71 11.51 -17.55 22.02
N SER A 72 12.34 -17.26 21.02
CA SER A 72 11.95 -16.58 19.79
C SER A 72 12.24 -17.45 18.58
N VAL A 73 11.38 -17.41 17.57
CA VAL A 73 11.57 -18.12 16.29
C VAL A 73 11.47 -17.10 15.16
N TYR A 74 12.52 -16.95 14.36
CA TYR A 74 12.61 -15.97 13.28
C TYR A 74 12.69 -16.67 11.92
N PRO A 75 11.82 -16.35 10.96
CA PRO A 75 12.00 -16.79 9.58
C PRO A 75 13.34 -16.29 9.01
N VAL A 76 14.06 -17.16 8.30
CA VAL A 76 15.34 -16.79 7.66
C VAL A 76 15.15 -15.66 6.65
N ALA A 77 14.03 -15.66 5.92
CA ALA A 77 13.66 -14.58 5.01
C ALA A 77 13.55 -13.22 5.74
N TRP A 78 12.91 -13.20 6.91
CA TRP A 78 12.80 -11.99 7.73
C TRP A 78 14.17 -11.50 8.22
N LEU A 79 15.03 -12.42 8.68
CA LEU A 79 16.39 -12.08 9.12
C LEU A 79 17.25 -11.52 7.98
N ALA A 80 17.13 -12.09 6.78
CA ALA A 80 17.83 -11.61 5.60
C ALA A 80 17.32 -10.22 5.16
N ALA A 81 16.00 -10.03 5.16
CA ALA A 81 15.37 -8.77 4.79
C ALA A 81 15.73 -7.64 5.77
N ASN A 82 15.75 -7.93 7.08
CA ASN A 82 15.91 -6.93 8.14
C ASN A 82 17.34 -6.84 8.71
N ARG A 83 18.34 -7.41 8.03
CA ARG A 83 19.72 -7.44 8.52
C ARG A 83 20.22 -6.02 8.86
N PRO A 84 20.74 -5.76 10.08
CA PRO A 84 21.33 -4.48 10.45
C PRO A 84 22.48 -4.08 9.51
N GLY A 85 22.63 -2.77 9.29
CA GLY A 85 23.66 -2.20 8.40
C GLY A 85 23.28 -2.18 6.92
N ARG A 86 22.10 -2.68 6.55
CA ARG A 86 21.53 -2.46 5.22
C ARG A 86 21.26 -0.98 4.98
N THR A 87 21.64 -0.51 3.80
CA THR A 87 21.51 0.89 3.36
C THR A 87 20.37 1.11 2.39
N ASP A 88 19.78 0.03 1.87
CA ASP A 88 18.62 0.02 0.97
C ASP A 88 17.28 0.12 1.72
N HIS A 89 17.35 0.44 3.01
CA HIS A 89 16.20 0.66 3.89
C HIS A 89 16.17 2.09 4.42
N GLY A 90 14.98 2.61 4.71
CA GLY A 90 14.82 3.92 5.32
C GLY A 90 13.63 4.68 4.76
N ASP A 91 13.64 6.00 4.96
CA ASP A 91 12.60 6.86 4.44
C ASP A 91 12.64 6.92 2.91
N LEU A 92 11.71 6.21 2.28
CA LEU A 92 11.54 6.17 0.82
C LEU A 92 11.08 7.51 0.23
N ARG A 93 10.78 8.52 1.06
CA ARG A 93 10.57 9.89 0.60
C ARG A 93 11.89 10.61 0.24
N THR A 94 13.03 10.14 0.75
CA THR A 94 14.35 10.69 0.41
C THR A 94 14.78 10.33 -1.00
N GLU A 95 15.77 11.05 -1.53
CA GLU A 95 16.41 10.79 -2.83
C GLU A 95 16.85 9.33 -3.05
N HIS A 96 17.09 8.56 -1.98
CA HIS A 96 17.45 7.14 -2.06
C HIS A 96 16.28 6.26 -2.54
N GLY A 97 15.04 6.63 -2.19
CA GLY A 97 13.83 5.94 -2.64
C GLY A 97 13.31 6.42 -3.99
N LYS A 98 14.03 7.34 -4.66
CA LYS A 98 13.60 8.02 -5.88
C LYS A 98 14.51 7.71 -7.05
N GLU A 99 13.96 7.69 -8.25
CA GLU A 99 14.74 7.81 -9.49
C GLU A 99 14.84 9.28 -9.84
N LEU A 100 16.02 9.87 -9.66
CA LEU A 100 16.31 11.26 -10.02
C LEU A 100 16.43 11.39 -11.54
N TRP A 101 15.90 12.48 -12.11
CA TRP A 101 15.85 12.64 -13.56
C TRP A 101 16.16 14.06 -14.04
N THR A 102 16.68 14.15 -15.25
CA THR A 102 16.72 15.34 -16.11
C THR A 102 15.60 15.26 -17.16
N ALA A 103 15.31 16.36 -17.86
CA ALA A 103 14.28 16.38 -18.90
C ALA A 103 14.54 15.33 -19.99
N ARG A 104 15.82 15.11 -20.34
CA ARG A 104 16.24 14.10 -21.31
C ARG A 104 15.95 12.68 -20.83
N ASP A 105 16.14 12.40 -19.54
CA ASP A 105 15.96 11.05 -19.01
C ASP A 105 14.50 10.62 -19.14
N ILE A 106 13.55 11.51 -18.84
CA ILE A 106 12.13 11.18 -18.83
C ILE A 106 11.42 11.41 -20.17
N ALA A 107 12.08 12.04 -21.14
CA ALA A 107 11.54 12.24 -22.49
C ALA A 107 11.09 10.90 -23.10
N GLY A 108 9.83 10.81 -23.53
CA GLY A 108 9.23 9.59 -24.08
C GLY A 108 8.89 8.50 -23.06
N ARG A 109 9.13 8.73 -21.76
CA ARG A 109 8.80 7.82 -20.66
C ARG A 109 7.87 8.46 -19.63
N LEU A 110 7.03 9.40 -20.07
CA LEU A 110 6.08 10.08 -19.20
C LEU A 110 5.12 9.04 -18.57
N PRO A 111 5.00 9.01 -17.23
CA PRO A 111 4.06 8.12 -16.56
C PRO A 111 2.64 8.62 -16.81
N ALA A 112 2.00 8.08 -17.84
CA ALA A 112 0.65 8.47 -18.26
C ALA A 112 -0.28 7.27 -18.41
N ALA A 113 -1.57 7.46 -18.09
CA ALA A 113 -2.63 6.48 -18.28
C ALA A 113 -3.98 7.17 -18.49
N ASP A 114 -4.90 6.51 -19.19
CA ASP A 114 -6.29 6.97 -19.31
C ASP A 114 -7.04 6.81 -17.97
N TRP A 115 -7.89 7.77 -17.66
CA TRP A 115 -8.66 7.80 -16.41
C TRP A 115 -9.52 6.54 -16.19
N ALA A 116 -10.18 6.07 -17.25
CA ALA A 116 -10.99 4.86 -17.20
C ALA A 116 -10.15 3.62 -16.84
N ASP A 117 -8.97 3.49 -17.46
CA ASP A 117 -8.04 2.39 -17.18
C ASP A 117 -7.44 2.48 -15.78
N TYR A 118 -7.14 3.69 -15.30
CA TYR A 118 -6.69 3.92 -13.93
C TYR A 118 -7.73 3.50 -12.88
N LEU A 119 -9.01 3.73 -13.17
CA LEU A 119 -10.10 3.30 -12.29
C LEU A 119 -10.36 1.79 -12.37
N ASP A 120 -10.41 1.22 -13.57
CA ASP A 120 -10.85 -0.16 -13.78
C ASP A 120 -9.75 -1.21 -13.50
N LYS A 121 -8.47 -0.87 -13.76
CA LYS A 121 -7.36 -1.83 -13.73
C LYS A 121 -6.44 -1.59 -12.52
N PRO A 122 -6.51 -2.41 -11.44
CA PRO A 122 -5.67 -2.23 -10.25
C PRO A 122 -4.18 -2.14 -10.55
N GLY A 123 -3.67 -2.95 -11.48
CA GLY A 123 -2.26 -2.90 -11.89
C GLY A 123 -1.86 -1.60 -12.61
N VAL A 124 -2.77 -0.97 -13.37
CA VAL A 124 -2.52 0.37 -13.95
C VAL A 124 -2.47 1.40 -12.83
N ARG A 125 -3.45 1.37 -11.92
CA ARG A 125 -3.50 2.25 -10.76
C ARG A 125 -2.21 2.16 -9.93
N ALA A 126 -1.77 0.94 -9.61
CA ALA A 126 -0.56 0.69 -8.85
C ALA A 126 0.69 1.28 -9.52
N ARG A 127 0.88 1.05 -10.83
CA ARG A 127 2.02 1.62 -11.58
C ARG A 127 2.00 3.15 -11.63
N MET A 128 0.82 3.75 -11.69
CA MET A 128 0.67 5.21 -11.70
C MET A 128 1.01 5.82 -10.33
N LEU A 129 0.49 5.23 -9.24
CA LEU A 129 0.86 5.66 -7.88
C LEU A 129 2.34 5.43 -7.58
N GLU A 130 2.90 4.30 -8.00
CA GLU A 130 4.34 4.03 -7.89
C GLU A 130 5.17 5.07 -8.66
N SER A 131 4.71 5.51 -9.84
CA SER A 131 5.38 6.57 -10.58
C SER A 131 5.44 7.89 -9.81
N VAL A 132 4.40 8.27 -9.06
CA VAL A 132 4.46 9.44 -8.17
C VAL A 132 5.50 9.23 -7.08
N LEU A 133 5.53 8.05 -6.44
CA LEU A 133 6.51 7.78 -5.38
C LEU A 133 7.95 7.69 -5.91
N ARG A 134 8.18 7.20 -7.12
CA ARG A 134 9.52 6.97 -7.70
C ARG A 134 10.04 8.19 -8.49
N LEU A 135 9.23 8.72 -9.40
CA LEU A 135 9.57 9.81 -10.31
C LEU A 135 9.07 11.17 -9.83
N GLY A 136 8.12 11.21 -8.90
CA GLY A 136 7.57 12.45 -8.36
C GLY A 136 6.31 12.94 -9.07
N PHE A 137 5.83 12.29 -10.13
CA PHE A 137 4.58 12.68 -10.80
C PHE A 137 3.92 11.56 -11.60
N MET A 138 2.67 11.79 -11.98
CA MET A 138 1.90 11.03 -12.95
C MET A 138 0.94 11.94 -13.73
N LEU A 139 0.57 11.54 -14.94
CA LEU A 139 -0.41 12.23 -15.80
C LEU A 139 -1.61 11.32 -16.08
N LEU A 140 -2.80 11.75 -15.70
CA LEU A 140 -4.04 11.06 -16.06
C LEU A 140 -4.67 11.76 -17.26
N ARG A 141 -4.99 10.99 -18.30
CA ARG A 141 -5.62 11.44 -19.54
C ARG A 141 -7.13 11.22 -19.48
N GLU A 142 -7.90 11.98 -20.26
CA GLU A 142 -9.36 11.78 -20.41
C GLU A 142 -10.12 11.81 -19.07
N VAL A 143 -9.65 12.60 -18.10
CA VAL A 143 -10.38 12.89 -16.87
C VAL A 143 -11.60 13.75 -17.21
N PRO A 144 -12.80 13.48 -16.67
CA PRO A 144 -14.00 14.22 -17.05
C PRO A 144 -13.85 15.72 -16.85
N GLN A 145 -14.08 16.50 -17.91
CA GLN A 145 -13.94 17.96 -17.93
C GLN A 145 -15.13 18.66 -17.24
N ARG A 146 -15.30 18.39 -15.94
CA ARG A 146 -16.30 19.03 -15.09
C ARG A 146 -15.67 19.57 -13.82
N GLU A 147 -16.32 20.56 -13.23
CA GLU A 147 -15.87 21.13 -11.97
C GLU A 147 -15.79 20.06 -10.87
N GLU A 148 -14.83 20.26 -9.96
CA GLU A 148 -14.56 19.43 -8.78
C GLU A 148 -14.03 18.01 -9.08
N GLN A 149 -13.90 17.60 -10.35
CA GLN A 149 -13.38 16.28 -10.72
C GLN A 149 -11.97 16.01 -10.17
N VAL A 150 -11.15 17.04 -9.96
CA VAL A 150 -9.83 16.93 -9.34
C VAL A 150 -9.88 16.42 -7.89
N LEU A 151 -10.97 16.68 -7.17
CA LEU A 151 -11.19 16.17 -5.82
C LEU A 151 -11.42 14.66 -5.83
N GLU A 152 -12.24 14.18 -6.77
CA GLU A 152 -12.48 12.75 -6.96
C GLU A 152 -11.20 12.01 -7.36
N VAL A 153 -10.32 12.64 -8.16
CA VAL A 153 -8.99 12.07 -8.45
C VAL A 153 -8.20 11.88 -7.17
N ALA A 154 -8.14 12.89 -6.29
CA ALA A 154 -7.44 12.78 -5.01
C ALA A 154 -8.03 11.70 -4.10
N GLU A 155 -9.36 11.54 -4.08
CA GLU A 155 -10.08 10.55 -3.29
C GLU A 155 -9.81 9.09 -3.73
N THR A 156 -9.34 8.86 -4.96
CA THR A 156 -8.97 7.50 -5.40
C THR A 156 -7.77 6.91 -4.68
N PHE A 157 -6.93 7.74 -4.07
CA PHE A 157 -5.70 7.32 -3.42
C PHE A 157 -5.48 7.93 -2.04
N GLY A 158 -6.26 8.92 -1.61
CA GLY A 158 -6.03 9.58 -0.33
C GLY A 158 -7.11 10.59 0.02
N TYR A 159 -6.71 11.66 0.70
CA TYR A 159 -7.61 12.70 1.18
C TYR A 159 -7.16 14.06 0.68
N VAL A 160 -8.13 14.91 0.35
CA VAL A 160 -7.88 16.31 0.01
C VAL A 160 -7.47 17.05 1.29
N ARG A 161 -6.39 17.83 1.20
CA ARG A 161 -5.97 18.74 2.25
C ARG A 161 -6.55 20.12 1.99
N GLU A 162 -7.62 20.40 2.71
CA GLU A 162 -8.30 21.70 2.71
C GLU A 162 -7.37 22.81 3.24
N THR A 163 -7.46 23.99 2.63
CA THR A 163 -6.66 25.17 2.98
C THR A 163 -7.55 26.41 3.10
N ASN A 164 -6.98 27.59 3.37
CA ASN A 164 -7.73 28.86 3.29
C ASN A 164 -8.19 29.19 1.85
N TYR A 165 -7.67 28.50 0.83
CA TYR A 165 -8.22 28.57 -0.53
C TYR A 165 -9.44 27.66 -0.74
N GLY A 166 -9.83 26.87 0.26
CA GLY A 166 -10.84 25.82 0.18
C GLY A 166 -10.24 24.44 -0.10
N LYS A 167 -11.11 23.49 -0.47
CA LYS A 167 -10.73 22.14 -0.95
C LYS A 167 -10.15 22.16 -2.35
N LEU A 168 -10.57 23.13 -3.17
CA LEU A 168 -10.13 23.35 -4.54
C LEU A 168 -9.80 24.83 -4.75
N PHE A 169 -9.02 25.14 -5.77
CA PHE A 169 -8.75 26.50 -6.22
C PHE A 169 -8.75 26.56 -7.76
N ASP A 170 -9.28 27.64 -8.32
CA ASP A 170 -9.33 27.85 -9.76
C ASP A 170 -8.11 28.64 -10.24
N VAL A 171 -7.41 28.13 -11.25
CA VAL A 171 -6.33 28.83 -11.94
C VAL A 171 -6.85 29.33 -13.28
N ARG A 172 -7.38 30.55 -13.25
CA ARG A 172 -7.86 31.33 -14.42
C ARG A 172 -7.24 32.73 -14.41
N VAL A 173 -7.29 33.43 -15.55
CA VAL A 173 -6.89 34.84 -15.59
C VAL A 173 -7.98 35.67 -14.90
N GLU A 174 -7.63 36.33 -13.81
CA GLU A 174 -8.56 37.19 -13.08
C GLU A 174 -8.26 38.68 -13.31
N PRO A 175 -9.28 39.56 -13.39
CA PRO A 175 -9.07 41.00 -13.60
C PRO A 175 -8.34 41.71 -12.44
N ASP A 176 -8.41 41.18 -11.22
CA ASP A 176 -7.76 41.72 -10.01
C ASP A 176 -7.19 40.59 -9.13
N PRO A 177 -6.02 40.02 -9.51
CA PRO A 177 -5.52 38.79 -8.91
C PRO A 177 -4.79 39.04 -7.58
N ASN A 178 -5.18 38.31 -6.52
CA ASN A 178 -4.48 38.32 -5.22
C ASN A 178 -3.21 37.43 -5.19
N ASN A 179 -2.98 36.67 -6.26
CA ASN A 179 -1.84 35.77 -6.43
C ASN A 179 -1.38 35.78 -7.90
N LEU A 180 -0.07 35.84 -8.12
CA LEU A 180 0.53 35.83 -9.45
C LEU A 180 0.16 34.58 -10.28
N ALA A 181 -0.25 33.47 -9.63
CA ALA A 181 -0.81 32.30 -10.30
C ALA A 181 -1.97 32.65 -11.26
N PHE A 182 -2.72 33.71 -10.95
CA PHE A 182 -3.89 34.19 -11.70
C PHE A 182 -3.56 35.29 -12.74
N THR A 183 -2.27 35.51 -13.03
CA THR A 183 -1.79 36.44 -14.07
C THR A 183 -1.29 35.71 -15.32
N SER A 184 -0.99 36.42 -16.41
CA SER A 184 -0.40 35.87 -17.65
C SER A 184 1.14 35.84 -17.68
N VAL A 185 1.79 36.29 -16.61
CA VAL A 185 3.27 36.37 -16.52
C VAL A 185 3.85 34.96 -16.34
N ALA A 186 5.05 34.72 -16.87
CA ALA A 186 5.78 33.48 -16.64
C ALA A 186 6.01 33.25 -15.14
N ILE A 187 5.81 32.02 -14.68
CA ILE A 187 6.07 31.62 -13.31
C ILE A 187 7.31 30.74 -13.33
N THR A 188 8.39 31.21 -12.71
CA THR A 188 9.64 30.43 -12.57
C THR A 188 9.41 29.18 -11.71
N PRO A 189 10.26 28.13 -11.87
CA PRO A 189 10.15 26.92 -11.07
C PRO A 189 10.02 27.21 -9.57
N HIS A 190 8.99 26.64 -8.95
CA HIS A 190 8.75 26.78 -7.51
C HIS A 190 8.01 25.58 -6.92
N THR A 191 8.09 25.42 -5.60
CA THR A 191 7.17 24.58 -4.83
C THR A 191 6.09 25.43 -4.18
N ASP A 192 4.91 24.84 -4.02
CA ASP A 192 3.75 25.52 -3.47
C ASP A 192 3.77 25.53 -1.95
N ASN A 193 3.32 26.66 -1.41
CA ASN A 193 3.03 26.85 0.01
C ASN A 193 4.17 26.50 0.98
N PRO A 194 5.44 26.88 0.73
CA PRO A 194 6.54 26.58 1.65
C PRO A 194 6.39 27.25 3.02
N TYR A 195 5.46 28.21 3.15
CA TYR A 195 5.01 28.85 4.38
C TYR A 195 4.07 27.99 5.26
N ARG A 196 3.71 26.78 4.83
CA ARG A 196 2.96 25.81 5.64
C ARG A 196 3.87 24.76 6.25
N ASP A 197 3.53 24.32 7.45
CA ASP A 197 4.24 23.27 8.18
C ASP A 197 3.23 22.38 8.93
N PRO A 198 2.97 21.14 8.45
CA PRO A 198 3.60 20.49 7.29
C PRO A 198 3.22 21.17 5.96
N VAL A 199 4.16 21.13 5.00
CA VAL A 199 3.92 21.60 3.63
C VAL A 199 2.95 20.66 2.93
N PRO A 200 2.14 21.16 1.97
CA PRO A 200 1.44 20.29 1.06
C PRO A 200 2.34 19.30 0.34
N THR A 201 2.13 17.99 0.52
CA THR A 201 3.05 17.00 -0.07
C THR A 201 2.70 16.57 -1.50
N LEU A 202 1.42 16.62 -1.89
CA LEU A 202 0.97 16.50 -3.29
C LEU A 202 0.22 17.75 -3.73
N GLN A 203 0.38 18.08 -5.02
CA GLN A 203 -0.47 19.01 -5.74
C GLN A 203 -1.07 18.31 -6.97
N LEU A 204 -2.33 18.60 -7.25
CA LEU A 204 -3.05 18.14 -8.44
C LEU A 204 -3.46 19.36 -9.26
N LEU A 205 -3.35 19.25 -10.58
CA LEU A 205 -3.80 20.27 -11.54
C LEU A 205 -4.56 19.59 -12.68
N HIS A 206 -5.88 19.80 -12.73
CA HIS A 206 -6.77 19.27 -13.75
C HIS A 206 -7.14 20.38 -14.75
N CYS A 207 -6.89 20.12 -16.04
CA CYS A 207 -7.19 21.07 -17.11
C CYS A 207 -8.63 20.91 -17.60
N LEU A 208 -9.44 21.96 -17.43
CA LEU A 208 -10.81 22.02 -17.95
C LEU A 208 -10.85 22.73 -19.31
N VAL A 209 -10.09 23.82 -19.47
CA VAL A 209 -10.01 24.60 -20.71
C VAL A 209 -8.57 25.05 -20.93
N ASN A 210 -8.07 24.94 -22.15
CA ASN A 210 -6.75 25.48 -22.53
C ASN A 210 -6.69 25.87 -24.02
N ASP A 211 -7.27 27.02 -24.33
CA ASP A 211 -7.30 27.61 -25.68
C ASP A 211 -6.24 28.72 -25.87
N ALA A 212 -5.32 28.89 -24.92
CA ALA A 212 -4.28 29.90 -24.97
C ALA A 212 -3.03 29.41 -25.73
N ASP A 213 -2.39 30.32 -26.47
CA ASP A 213 -1.04 30.12 -27.00
C ASP A 213 0.00 30.35 -25.89
N GLY A 214 0.83 29.34 -25.62
CA GLY A 214 1.77 29.30 -24.50
C GLY A 214 1.15 28.72 -23.22
N GLY A 215 1.77 28.98 -22.07
CA GLY A 215 1.25 28.52 -20.77
C GLY A 215 1.50 27.05 -20.48
N ASP A 216 2.49 26.47 -21.17
CA ASP A 216 3.00 25.13 -20.94
C ASP A 216 3.44 24.99 -19.49
N SER A 217 3.07 23.87 -18.87
CA SER A 217 3.51 23.55 -17.52
C SER A 217 4.95 23.04 -17.60
N GLY A 218 5.82 23.52 -16.72
CA GLY A 218 7.18 23.01 -16.60
C GLY A 218 7.30 22.19 -15.32
N LEU A 219 8.04 21.08 -15.34
CA LEU A 219 8.47 20.36 -14.15
C LEU A 219 10.00 20.33 -14.08
N VAL A 220 10.52 20.52 -12.86
CA VAL A 220 11.95 20.39 -12.56
C VAL A 220 12.10 19.47 -11.35
N ASP A 221 12.93 18.45 -11.48
CA ASP A 221 13.28 17.58 -10.35
C ASP A 221 14.20 18.29 -9.36
N GLY A 222 13.62 18.84 -8.29
CA GLY A 222 14.35 19.55 -7.25
C GLY A 222 15.38 18.67 -6.53
N PHE A 223 15.17 17.35 -6.46
CA PHE A 223 16.15 16.45 -5.84
C PHE A 223 17.34 16.22 -6.77
N ALA A 224 17.10 16.05 -8.08
CA ALA A 224 18.19 16.01 -9.06
C ALA A 224 19.00 17.31 -9.00
N ALA A 225 18.31 18.46 -8.99
CA ALA A 225 18.95 19.78 -8.87
C ALA A 225 19.78 19.91 -7.59
N ALA A 226 19.24 19.49 -6.44
CA ALA A 226 19.95 19.52 -5.16
C ALA A 226 21.16 18.57 -5.15
N ALA A 227 21.03 17.37 -5.74
CA ALA A 227 22.14 16.42 -5.87
C ALA A 227 23.25 16.96 -6.80
N MET A 228 22.88 17.71 -7.85
CA MET A 228 23.85 18.40 -8.70
C MET A 228 24.54 19.54 -7.97
N LEU A 229 23.81 20.36 -7.21
CA LEU A 229 24.39 21.38 -6.35
C LEU A 229 25.40 20.77 -5.37
N ARG A 230 25.03 19.69 -4.68
CA ARG A 230 25.94 18.98 -3.76
C ARG A 230 27.25 18.52 -4.41
N ARG A 231 27.22 18.21 -5.70
CA ARG A 231 28.41 17.78 -6.47
C ARG A 231 29.22 18.96 -7.00
N GLU A 232 28.55 20.00 -7.50
CA GLU A 232 29.16 21.13 -8.20
C GLU A 232 29.64 22.22 -7.22
N ASP A 233 28.90 22.42 -6.13
CA ASP A 233 29.17 23.41 -5.09
C ASP A 233 28.69 22.88 -3.72
N PRO A 234 29.48 22.03 -3.05
CA PRO A 234 29.10 21.42 -1.78
C PRO A 234 28.95 22.43 -0.64
N GLU A 235 29.64 23.57 -0.72
CA GLU A 235 29.51 24.66 0.27
C GLU A 235 28.16 25.35 0.14
N ALA A 236 27.74 25.70 -1.09
CA ALA A 236 26.39 26.21 -1.32
C ALA A 236 25.31 25.22 -0.88
N PHE A 237 25.50 23.92 -1.14
CA PHE A 237 24.58 22.89 -0.66
C PHE A 237 24.50 22.86 0.87
N GLU A 238 25.62 22.95 1.58
CA GLU A 238 25.63 23.01 3.05
C GLU A 238 24.90 24.26 3.56
N VAL A 239 25.17 25.42 2.99
CA VAL A 239 24.47 26.67 3.35
C VAL A 239 22.96 26.53 3.18
N LEU A 240 22.50 25.99 2.04
CA LEU A 240 21.07 25.87 1.73
C LEU A 240 20.34 24.77 2.52
N THR A 241 21.07 23.81 3.07
CA THR A 241 20.50 22.75 3.93
C THR A 241 20.43 23.16 5.40
N ARG A 242 21.29 24.07 5.85
CA ARG A 242 21.39 24.48 7.26
C ARG A 242 20.69 25.78 7.58
N THR A 243 20.52 26.68 6.61
CA THR A 243 19.98 28.02 6.83
C THR A 243 18.45 28.00 6.86
N PRO A 244 17.77 28.29 8.00
CA PRO A 244 16.32 28.40 8.02
C PRO A 244 15.88 29.66 7.28
N VAL A 245 15.03 29.49 6.26
CA VAL A 245 14.45 30.59 5.49
C VAL A 245 13.03 30.84 6.00
N PRO A 246 12.68 32.08 6.41
CA PRO A 246 11.33 32.41 6.79
C PRO A 246 10.47 32.54 5.53
N PHE A 247 9.45 31.69 5.39
CA PHE A 247 8.43 31.79 4.37
C PHE A 247 7.15 32.37 4.98
N VAL A 248 6.54 33.36 4.32
CA VAL A 248 5.33 34.04 4.80
C VAL A 248 4.32 34.21 3.66
N PHE A 249 3.05 33.93 3.97
CA PHE A 249 1.89 34.33 3.19
C PHE A 249 0.95 35.14 4.06
N ARG A 250 0.39 36.23 3.52
CA ARG A 250 -0.58 37.08 4.23
C ARG A 250 -1.63 37.60 3.26
N ASP A 251 -2.89 37.44 3.62
CA ASP A 251 -4.04 38.11 3.00
C ASP A 251 -4.94 38.76 4.07
N ALA A 252 -6.15 39.19 3.71
CA ALA A 252 -7.07 39.86 4.62
C ALA A 252 -7.60 38.97 5.76
N GLY A 253 -7.63 37.64 5.58
CA GLY A 253 -8.20 36.68 6.52
C GLY A 253 -7.20 35.66 7.07
N THR A 254 -6.01 35.56 6.50
CA THR A 254 -5.05 34.48 6.78
C THR A 254 -3.61 35.01 6.80
N GLU A 255 -2.85 34.57 7.79
CA GLU A 255 -1.39 34.70 7.83
C GLU A 255 -0.76 33.35 8.16
N LEU A 256 0.20 32.91 7.34
CA LEU A 256 0.88 31.63 7.48
C LEU A 256 2.38 31.85 7.43
N ARG A 257 3.11 31.11 8.25
CA ARG A 257 4.57 31.19 8.33
C ARG A 257 5.20 29.82 8.61
N ALA A 258 6.35 29.58 7.98
CA ALA A 258 7.25 28.48 8.32
C ALA A 258 8.71 28.93 8.17
N ASP A 259 9.58 28.46 9.06
CA ASP A 259 11.03 28.72 9.00
C ASP A 259 11.73 27.40 8.65
N ARG A 260 12.12 27.25 7.39
CA ARG A 260 12.60 25.98 6.82
C ARG A 260 13.74 26.21 5.83
N PRO A 261 14.73 25.31 5.71
CA PRO A 261 15.78 25.43 4.69
C PRO A 261 15.20 25.28 3.28
N LEU A 262 15.93 25.77 2.27
CA LEU A 262 15.55 25.58 0.87
C LEU A 262 15.65 24.10 0.46
N ILE A 263 16.63 23.38 1.03
CA ILE A 263 16.83 21.94 0.82
C ILE A 263 16.75 21.26 2.19
N GLY A 264 15.70 20.48 2.43
CA GLY A 264 15.57 19.65 3.63
C GLY A 264 16.27 18.31 3.45
N THR A 265 17.05 17.90 4.45
CA THR A 265 17.64 16.56 4.53
C THR A 265 17.07 15.74 5.68
N ASP A 266 17.14 14.42 5.57
CA ASP A 266 16.91 13.54 6.71
C ASP A 266 18.11 13.53 7.67
N SER A 267 18.02 12.74 8.74
CA SER A 267 19.08 12.60 9.75
C SER A 267 20.37 11.95 9.22
N LEU A 268 20.35 11.40 8.01
CA LEU A 268 21.51 10.83 7.33
C LEU A 268 22.08 11.78 6.25
N GLY A 269 21.55 13.00 6.14
CA GLY A 269 21.98 13.99 5.14
C GLY A 269 21.45 13.73 3.73
N ARG A 270 20.47 12.83 3.56
CA ARG A 270 19.83 12.54 2.27
C ARG A 270 18.79 13.61 1.98
N VAL A 271 18.75 14.13 0.75
CA VAL A 271 17.73 15.10 0.34
C VAL A 271 16.34 14.48 0.51
N ARG A 272 15.45 15.17 1.21
CA ARG A 272 14.09 14.73 1.51
C ARG A 272 13.03 15.73 1.04
N GLU A 273 13.40 16.98 0.86
CA GLU A 273 12.43 18.04 0.56
C GLU A 273 13.12 19.25 -0.09
N VAL A 274 12.43 19.95 -1.00
CA VAL A 274 12.84 21.24 -1.56
C VAL A 274 11.72 22.27 -1.38
N ARG A 275 12.03 23.35 -0.65
CA ARG A 275 11.15 24.52 -0.49
C ARG A 275 11.75 25.69 -1.25
N PHE A 276 11.19 26.01 -2.41
CA PHE A 276 11.73 27.06 -3.26
C PHE A 276 10.58 27.89 -3.83
N ASN A 277 10.32 29.04 -3.24
CA ASN A 277 9.30 29.97 -3.75
C ASN A 277 9.67 31.41 -3.41
N ASN A 278 10.30 32.10 -4.36
CA ASN A 278 10.79 33.46 -4.20
C ASN A 278 9.72 34.46 -3.74
N ARG A 279 8.45 34.23 -4.09
CA ARG A 279 7.33 35.14 -3.78
C ARG A 279 6.94 35.12 -2.30
N SER A 280 7.33 34.07 -1.58
CA SER A 280 6.99 33.88 -0.17
C SER A 280 8.20 33.92 0.76
N ILE A 281 9.42 34.09 0.25
CA ILE A 281 10.59 34.30 1.10
C ILE A 281 10.46 35.66 1.79
N SER A 282 10.54 35.65 3.12
CA SER A 282 10.54 36.83 3.98
C SER A 282 11.97 37.24 4.35
N THR A 283 12.09 38.26 5.20
CA THR A 283 13.38 38.86 5.56
C THR A 283 14.22 37.93 6.44
N LEU A 284 15.35 37.45 5.92
CA LEU A 284 16.39 36.77 6.72
C LEU A 284 17.05 37.75 7.69
N ARG A 285 17.40 37.27 8.89
CA ARG A 285 18.01 38.05 9.97
C ARG A 285 19.27 37.37 10.52
N LEU A 286 20.22 37.10 9.63
CA LEU A 286 21.51 36.47 9.94
C LEU A 286 22.63 37.53 9.96
N PRO A 287 23.81 37.22 10.51
CA PRO A 287 25.01 38.03 10.36
C PRO A 287 25.32 38.35 8.89
N ALA A 288 25.94 39.50 8.62
CA ALA A 288 26.18 40.00 7.25
C ALA A 288 26.95 39.00 6.38
N GLU A 289 27.99 38.39 6.92
CA GLU A 289 28.79 37.36 6.23
C GLU A 289 27.96 36.11 5.89
N GLU A 290 27.11 35.64 6.81
CA GLU A 290 26.21 34.52 6.55
C GLU A 290 25.14 34.87 5.49
N LEU A 291 24.66 36.12 5.46
CA LEU A 291 23.75 36.60 4.41
C LEU A 291 24.43 36.59 3.04
N GLU A 292 25.69 37.04 2.94
CA GLU A 292 26.44 37.01 1.68
C GLU A 292 26.57 35.59 1.14
N HIS A 293 26.99 34.63 1.99
CA HIS A 293 27.06 33.22 1.62
C HIS A 293 25.70 32.64 1.25
N PHE A 294 24.64 32.95 2.00
CA PHE A 294 23.28 32.50 1.70
C PHE A 294 22.81 33.01 0.34
N TYR A 295 22.96 34.30 0.05
CA TYR A 295 22.48 34.88 -1.22
C TYR A 295 23.30 34.38 -2.42
N ALA A 296 24.60 34.12 -2.24
CA ALA A 296 25.42 33.46 -3.27
C ALA A 296 24.90 32.03 -3.54
N ALA A 297 24.74 31.22 -2.51
CA ALA A 297 24.23 29.84 -2.63
C ALA A 297 22.81 29.79 -3.21
N TYR A 298 21.92 30.68 -2.75
CA TYR A 298 20.55 30.81 -3.25
C TYR A 298 20.52 31.13 -4.74
N ARG A 299 21.38 32.06 -5.20
CA ARG A 299 21.52 32.37 -6.62
C ARG A 299 22.02 31.16 -7.41
N THR A 300 23.07 30.47 -6.95
CA THR A 300 23.60 29.28 -7.62
C THR A 300 22.53 28.22 -7.82
N PHE A 301 21.72 27.96 -6.80
CA PHE A 301 20.62 26.99 -6.89
C PHE A 301 19.50 27.46 -7.83
N ALA A 302 19.14 28.75 -7.80
CA ALA A 302 18.16 29.33 -8.71
C ALA A 302 18.60 29.22 -10.19
N GLU A 303 19.87 29.51 -10.48
CA GLU A 303 20.45 29.37 -11.82
C GLU A 303 20.47 27.91 -12.28
N LEU A 304 20.76 26.98 -11.37
CA LEU A 304 20.72 25.55 -11.64
C LEU A 304 19.31 25.09 -12.02
N LEU A 305 18.27 25.51 -11.29
CA LEU A 305 16.86 25.18 -11.58
C LEU A 305 16.35 25.75 -12.92
N LEU A 306 17.03 26.75 -13.47
CA LEU A 306 16.72 27.36 -14.77
C LEU A 306 17.47 26.70 -15.94
N ARG A 307 18.33 25.72 -15.69
CA ARG A 307 19.05 25.01 -16.74
C ARG A 307 18.07 24.23 -17.63
N PRO A 308 18.08 24.44 -18.97
CA PRO A 308 17.12 23.81 -19.88
C PRO A 308 17.12 22.28 -19.81
N GLU A 309 18.25 21.65 -19.54
CA GLU A 309 18.34 20.20 -19.38
C GLU A 309 17.54 19.65 -18.20
N LEU A 310 17.17 20.48 -17.22
CA LEU A 310 16.36 20.09 -16.06
C LEU A 310 14.87 20.39 -16.23
N GLN A 311 14.50 21.18 -17.24
CA GLN A 311 13.14 21.64 -17.46
C GLN A 311 12.41 20.69 -18.39
N LEU A 312 11.45 19.95 -17.84
CA LEU A 312 10.50 19.15 -18.60
C LEU A 312 9.29 20.02 -18.94
N ASP A 313 9.14 20.36 -20.21
CA ASP A 313 7.95 21.06 -20.71
C ASP A 313 6.81 20.06 -20.97
N LEU A 314 5.63 20.37 -20.43
CA LEU A 314 4.43 19.55 -20.50
C LEU A 314 3.20 20.45 -20.71
N ARG A 315 2.62 20.39 -21.90
CA ARG A 315 1.35 21.06 -22.20
C ARG A 315 0.19 20.17 -21.73
N LEU A 316 -0.61 20.68 -20.79
CA LEU A 316 -1.85 20.04 -20.35
C LEU A 316 -2.98 20.40 -21.33
N THR A 317 -3.62 19.39 -21.91
CA THR A 317 -4.84 19.56 -22.71
C THR A 317 -6.09 19.34 -21.86
N PRO A 318 -7.27 19.84 -22.27
CA PRO A 318 -8.52 19.55 -21.55
C PRO A 318 -8.70 18.05 -21.28
N GLY A 319 -8.97 17.69 -20.02
CA GLY A 319 -9.05 16.31 -19.54
C GLY A 319 -7.73 15.73 -19.01
N ASP A 320 -6.61 16.45 -19.14
CA ASP A 320 -5.37 16.06 -18.47
C ASP A 320 -5.41 16.46 -16.98
N CYS A 321 -5.06 15.54 -16.08
CA CYS A 321 -4.82 15.80 -14.67
C CYS A 321 -3.40 15.41 -14.29
N LEU A 322 -2.59 16.41 -13.93
CA LEU A 322 -1.23 16.20 -13.42
C LEU A 322 -1.27 16.06 -11.90
N VAL A 323 -0.66 15.00 -11.38
CA VAL A 323 -0.47 14.78 -9.92
C VAL A 323 1.02 14.70 -9.64
N PHE A 324 1.51 15.51 -8.69
CA PHE A 324 2.94 15.58 -8.42
C PHE A 324 3.30 15.82 -6.95
N ASP A 325 4.49 15.32 -6.58
CA ASP A 325 5.15 15.46 -5.30
C ASP A 325 5.67 16.90 -5.13
N ASN A 326 4.90 17.71 -4.41
CA ASN A 326 5.21 19.12 -4.16
C ASN A 326 6.35 19.31 -3.13
N THR A 327 6.81 18.22 -2.48
CA THR A 327 8.02 18.26 -1.66
C THR A 327 9.30 18.08 -2.49
N ARG A 328 9.17 17.65 -3.74
CA ARG A 328 10.30 17.32 -4.63
C ARG A 328 10.30 18.16 -5.90
N LEU A 329 9.20 18.13 -6.65
CA LEU A 329 9.12 18.74 -7.97
C LEU A 329 8.79 20.21 -7.83
N LEU A 330 9.60 21.04 -8.48
CA LEU A 330 9.24 22.40 -8.75
C LEU A 330 8.41 22.41 -10.03
N HIS A 331 7.39 23.25 -10.05
CA HIS A 331 6.57 23.47 -11.23
C HIS A 331 6.68 24.92 -11.68
N ALA A 332 6.55 25.11 -12.99
CA ALA A 332 6.69 26.38 -13.67
C ALA A 332 5.57 26.54 -14.68
N ARG A 333 5.40 27.75 -15.21
CA ARG A 333 4.50 28.00 -16.33
C ARG A 333 5.13 29.03 -17.24
N THR A 334 5.19 28.74 -18.54
CA THR A 334 5.60 29.75 -19.53
C THR A 334 4.57 30.89 -19.60
N ALA A 335 4.96 32.04 -20.15
CA ALA A 335 3.99 33.11 -20.41
C ALA A 335 2.95 32.65 -21.45
N PHE A 336 1.76 33.23 -21.41
CA PHE A 336 0.70 32.94 -22.38
C PHE A 336 -0.07 34.20 -22.79
N ALA A 337 -0.72 34.15 -23.95
CA ALA A 337 -1.51 35.24 -24.48
C ALA A 337 -2.81 35.44 -23.67
N GLN A 338 -3.20 36.69 -23.41
CA GLN A 338 -4.38 37.02 -22.57
C GLN A 338 -5.73 36.82 -23.29
N ASP A 339 -5.72 36.52 -24.57
CA ASP A 339 -6.89 36.38 -25.44
C ASP A 339 -7.49 34.96 -25.46
N GLY A 340 -6.78 33.96 -24.93
CA GLY A 340 -7.27 32.57 -24.84
C GLY A 340 -7.91 32.21 -23.49
N ALA A 341 -9.00 31.43 -23.52
CA ALA A 341 -9.61 30.88 -22.31
C ALA A 341 -8.71 29.79 -21.70
N ARG A 342 -8.39 29.92 -20.42
CA ARG A 342 -7.59 28.94 -19.66
C ARG A 342 -8.19 28.75 -18.28
N HIS A 343 -8.50 27.49 -17.94
CA HIS A 343 -9.07 27.11 -16.66
C HIS A 343 -8.49 25.76 -16.22
N LEU A 344 -7.70 25.79 -15.15
CA LEU A 344 -7.31 24.59 -14.43
C LEU A 344 -7.94 24.62 -13.03
N GLN A 345 -8.33 23.47 -12.51
CA GLN A 345 -8.69 23.31 -11.11
C GLN A 345 -7.58 22.58 -10.38
N GLY A 346 -7.12 23.17 -9.29
CA GLY A 346 -6.10 22.60 -8.43
C GLY A 346 -6.64 22.17 -7.08
N CYS A 347 -6.02 21.16 -6.50
CA CYS A 347 -6.20 20.81 -5.10
C CYS A 347 -4.87 20.27 -4.54
N TYR A 348 -4.84 20.07 -3.22
CA TYR A 348 -3.70 19.45 -2.56
C TYR A 348 -4.14 18.15 -1.87
N ALA A 349 -3.22 17.18 -1.80
CA ALA A 349 -3.41 15.90 -1.10
C ALA A 349 -2.08 15.46 -0.47
N ASP A 350 -2.03 14.31 0.20
CA ASP A 350 -0.81 13.87 0.88
C ASP A 350 -0.24 12.51 0.45
N LEU A 351 1.09 12.43 0.41
CA LEU A 351 1.88 11.27 -0.04
C LEU A 351 1.63 10.02 0.81
N ASP A 352 1.29 10.13 2.09
CA ASP A 352 0.99 8.98 2.95
C ASP A 352 -0.28 8.26 2.52
N GLY A 353 -1.34 8.99 2.13
CA GLY A 353 -2.53 8.40 1.55
C GLY A 353 -2.18 7.60 0.30
N LEU A 354 -1.48 8.25 -0.65
CA LEU A 354 -1.07 7.64 -1.91
C LEU A 354 -0.21 6.37 -1.70
N ALA A 355 0.77 6.43 -0.79
CA ALA A 355 1.62 5.29 -0.46
C ALA A 355 0.83 4.17 0.22
N GLY A 356 -0.13 4.50 1.09
CA GLY A 356 -1.05 3.56 1.71
C GLY A 356 -1.92 2.84 0.68
N ALA A 357 -2.52 3.57 -0.26
CA ALA A 357 -3.30 3.00 -1.34
C ALA A 357 -2.47 2.05 -2.22
N LEU A 358 -1.24 2.43 -2.58
CA LEU A 358 -0.33 1.55 -3.31
C LEU A 358 0.02 0.28 -2.53
N ALA A 359 0.26 0.39 -1.22
CA ALA A 359 0.56 -0.77 -0.38
C ALA A 359 -0.60 -1.77 -0.35
N VAL A 360 -1.85 -1.28 -0.30
CA VAL A 360 -3.05 -2.12 -0.38
C VAL A 360 -3.18 -2.79 -1.75
N LEU A 361 -2.97 -2.04 -2.84
CA LEU A 361 -3.01 -2.60 -4.20
C LEU A 361 -1.96 -3.71 -4.37
N ARG A 362 -0.73 -3.51 -3.89
CA ARG A 362 0.32 -4.53 -3.93
C ARG A 362 0.01 -5.76 -3.10
N ARG A 363 -0.71 -5.61 -1.98
CA ARG A 363 -1.22 -6.77 -1.21
C ARG A 363 -2.28 -7.51 -2.00
N ALA A 364 -3.17 -6.82 -2.70
CA ALA A 364 -4.13 -7.46 -3.60
C ALA A 364 -3.42 -8.20 -4.75
N ASP A 365 -2.32 -7.68 -5.30
CA ASP A 365 -1.50 -8.41 -6.29
C ASP A 365 -0.93 -9.71 -5.70
N THR A 366 -0.64 -9.79 -4.40
CA THR A 366 -0.23 -11.08 -3.79
C THR A 366 -1.35 -12.12 -3.79
N LEU A 367 -2.61 -11.72 -3.98
CA LEU A 367 -3.76 -12.61 -4.12
C LEU A 367 -4.01 -13.01 -5.59
N GLU A 368 -3.18 -12.57 -6.54
CA GLU A 368 -3.31 -12.95 -7.96
C GLU A 368 -3.37 -14.47 -8.17
N PRO A 369 -2.59 -15.31 -7.45
CA PRO A 369 -2.77 -16.76 -7.51
C PRO A 369 -4.18 -17.22 -7.12
N VAL A 370 -4.81 -16.58 -6.12
CA VAL A 370 -6.18 -16.90 -5.71
C VAL A 370 -7.18 -16.46 -6.77
N VAL A 371 -6.98 -15.29 -7.39
CA VAL A 371 -7.79 -14.79 -8.50
C VAL A 371 -7.72 -15.75 -9.70
N GLU A 372 -6.51 -16.17 -10.07
CA GLU A 372 -6.28 -17.13 -11.17
C GLU A 372 -6.93 -18.48 -10.89
N MET A 373 -6.93 -18.95 -9.64
CA MET A 373 -7.61 -20.19 -9.24
C MET A 373 -9.14 -20.10 -9.46
N PHE A 374 -9.77 -18.95 -9.15
CA PHE A 374 -11.19 -18.73 -9.42
C PHE A 374 -11.51 -18.59 -10.92
N ALA A 375 -10.59 -18.02 -11.71
CA ALA A 375 -10.75 -17.85 -13.16
C ALA A 375 -10.43 -19.12 -13.99
N GLY A 376 -9.56 -19.99 -13.48
CA GLY A 376 -9.08 -21.21 -14.14
C GLY A 376 -9.72 -22.48 -13.58
N ALA A 377 -9.01 -23.14 -12.66
CA ALA A 377 -9.39 -24.46 -12.10
C ALA A 377 -10.75 -24.46 -11.36
N GLY A 378 -11.22 -23.30 -10.91
CA GLY A 378 -12.55 -23.11 -10.32
C GLY A 378 -13.73 -23.36 -11.27
N THR A 379 -13.47 -23.53 -12.57
CA THR A 379 -14.50 -23.88 -13.57
C THR A 379 -14.84 -25.38 -13.61
N ALA A 380 -14.10 -26.23 -12.88
CA ALA A 380 -14.38 -27.65 -12.77
C ALA A 380 -15.68 -27.92 -11.98
N GLU A 381 -16.40 -29.00 -12.35
CA GLU A 381 -17.58 -29.47 -11.62
C GLU A 381 -17.23 -29.78 -10.16
N TYR A 382 -18.08 -29.31 -9.24
CA TYR A 382 -17.90 -29.52 -7.80
C TYR A 382 -18.36 -30.92 -7.39
N LEU A 383 -17.47 -31.91 -7.40
CA LEU A 383 -17.68 -33.25 -6.80
C LEU A 383 -19.00 -33.95 -7.20
N GLY A 384 -19.51 -33.69 -8.40
CA GLY A 384 -20.77 -34.25 -8.92
C GLY A 384 -22.05 -33.43 -8.62
N GLU A 385 -21.92 -32.25 -8.02
CA GLU A 385 -22.99 -31.27 -7.82
C GLU A 385 -23.17 -30.40 -9.08
N PRO A 386 -24.37 -29.82 -9.31
CA PRO A 386 -24.66 -29.01 -10.49
C PRO A 386 -24.04 -27.60 -10.47
N VAL A 387 -22.95 -27.38 -9.72
CA VAL A 387 -22.25 -26.09 -9.62
C VAL A 387 -20.75 -26.29 -9.88
N THR A 388 -20.07 -25.26 -10.39
CA THR A 388 -18.60 -25.25 -10.40
C THR A 388 -18.06 -24.95 -9.01
N MET A 389 -16.80 -25.32 -8.76
CA MET A 389 -16.11 -24.99 -7.51
C MET A 389 -16.12 -23.48 -7.21
N ALA A 390 -15.91 -22.65 -8.24
CA ALA A 390 -15.98 -21.19 -8.10
C ALA A 390 -17.40 -20.70 -7.76
N GLN A 391 -18.44 -21.24 -8.41
CA GLN A 391 -19.83 -20.88 -8.11
C GLN A 391 -20.20 -21.24 -6.67
N HIS A 392 -19.81 -22.43 -6.22
CA HIS A 392 -20.03 -22.89 -4.84
C HIS A 392 -19.37 -21.96 -3.83
N MET A 393 -18.09 -21.64 -4.01
CA MET A 393 -17.35 -20.74 -3.13
C MET A 393 -17.92 -19.31 -3.12
N LEU A 394 -18.30 -18.75 -4.28
CA LEU A 394 -18.93 -17.44 -4.37
C LEU A 394 -20.29 -17.39 -3.66
N GLN A 395 -21.09 -18.45 -3.78
CA GLN A 395 -22.37 -18.57 -3.07
C GLN A 395 -22.17 -18.63 -1.55
N ALA A 396 -21.19 -19.39 -1.07
CA ALA A 396 -20.90 -19.48 0.36
C ALA A 396 -20.46 -18.12 0.92
N GLY A 397 -19.56 -17.41 0.22
CA GLY A 397 -19.14 -16.05 0.57
C GLY A 397 -20.30 -15.05 0.59
N ALA A 398 -21.14 -15.04 -0.46
CA ALA A 398 -22.29 -14.16 -0.56
C ALA A 398 -23.33 -14.42 0.55
N ARG A 399 -23.56 -15.69 0.92
CA ARG A 399 -24.46 -16.05 2.03
C ARG A 399 -23.90 -15.61 3.38
N ALA A 400 -22.60 -15.74 3.60
CA ALA A 400 -21.94 -15.25 4.80
C ALA A 400 -22.08 -13.71 4.92
N GLU A 401 -21.84 -12.99 3.83
CA GLU A 401 -22.01 -11.53 3.76
C GLU A 401 -23.47 -11.12 4.04
N ALA A 402 -24.43 -11.77 3.38
CA ALA A 402 -25.86 -11.51 3.59
C ALA A 402 -26.33 -11.82 5.03
N ALA A 403 -25.68 -12.78 5.70
CA ALA A 403 -25.94 -13.10 7.11
C ALA A 403 -25.32 -12.08 8.09
N GLY A 404 -24.60 -11.06 7.61
CA GLY A 404 -23.92 -10.07 8.44
C GLY A 404 -22.72 -10.64 9.19
N ALA A 405 -22.09 -11.69 8.66
CA ALA A 405 -20.89 -12.29 9.25
C ALA A 405 -19.71 -11.29 9.27
N PRO A 406 -18.80 -11.38 10.25
CA PRO A 406 -17.63 -10.52 10.28
C PRO A 406 -16.71 -10.81 9.08
N PRO A 407 -15.88 -9.83 8.63
CA PRO A 407 -15.12 -9.95 7.38
C PRO A 407 -14.25 -11.21 7.26
N HIS A 408 -13.56 -11.61 8.34
CA HIS A 408 -12.73 -12.82 8.33
C HIS A 408 -13.55 -14.10 8.06
N LEU A 409 -14.81 -14.13 8.50
CA LEU A 409 -15.68 -15.28 8.34
C LEU A 409 -16.33 -15.31 6.95
N VAL A 410 -16.63 -14.15 6.36
CA VAL A 410 -16.98 -14.03 4.94
C VAL A 410 -15.84 -14.55 4.06
N ALA A 411 -14.60 -14.15 4.36
CA ALA A 411 -13.41 -14.65 3.67
C ALA A 411 -13.23 -16.16 3.83
N ALA A 412 -13.42 -16.69 5.04
CA ALA A 412 -13.33 -18.12 5.29
C ALA A 412 -14.38 -18.90 4.51
N ALA A 413 -15.63 -18.44 4.46
CA ALA A 413 -16.69 -19.06 3.67
C ALA A 413 -16.40 -19.01 2.15
N LEU A 414 -15.91 -17.87 1.65
CA LEU A 414 -15.52 -17.70 0.26
C LEU A 414 -14.37 -18.62 -0.16
N LEU A 415 -13.43 -18.93 0.73
CA LEU A 415 -12.17 -19.60 0.39
C LEU A 415 -12.07 -21.05 0.93
N HIS A 416 -13.13 -21.58 1.54
CA HIS A 416 -13.06 -22.82 2.33
C HIS A 416 -12.60 -24.05 1.54
N ASP A 417 -12.93 -24.11 0.26
CA ASP A 417 -12.64 -25.25 -0.61
C ASP A 417 -11.46 -25.04 -1.57
N LEU A 418 -10.70 -23.94 -1.39
CA LEU A 418 -9.53 -23.61 -2.23
C LEU A 418 -8.46 -24.72 -2.24
N GLY A 419 -8.42 -25.57 -1.21
CA GLY A 419 -7.50 -26.71 -1.12
C GLY A 419 -7.71 -27.80 -2.17
N HIS A 420 -8.81 -27.77 -2.94
CA HIS A 420 -9.05 -28.68 -4.06
C HIS A 420 -8.25 -28.32 -5.33
N VAL A 421 -7.64 -27.12 -5.39
CA VAL A 421 -7.02 -26.60 -6.61
C VAL A 421 -5.53 -26.99 -6.79
N ASP A 422 -4.85 -27.38 -5.71
CA ASP A 422 -3.38 -27.60 -5.70
C ASP A 422 -2.97 -29.09 -5.63
N GLY A 423 -3.91 -30.01 -5.86
CA GLY A 423 -3.65 -31.45 -6.03
C GLY A 423 -3.92 -31.88 -7.46
N GLU A 424 -3.23 -32.92 -7.96
CA GLU A 424 -3.70 -33.67 -9.14
C GLU A 424 -5.20 -33.82 -9.01
N VAL A 425 -5.96 -33.30 -9.98
CA VAL A 425 -7.42 -33.20 -9.94
C VAL A 425 -7.96 -34.61 -9.65
N VAL A 426 -8.21 -34.89 -8.37
CA VAL A 426 -8.87 -36.10 -7.93
C VAL A 426 -10.29 -35.91 -8.41
N THR A 427 -10.61 -36.53 -9.54
CA THR A 427 -11.94 -36.47 -10.12
C THR A 427 -12.96 -36.92 -9.07
N GLY A 428 -14.23 -36.49 -9.16
CA GLY A 428 -15.28 -37.00 -8.28
C GLY A 428 -15.30 -38.55 -8.20
N LEU A 429 -14.84 -39.21 -9.27
CA LEU A 429 -14.65 -40.66 -9.37
C LEU A 429 -13.48 -41.23 -8.52
N GLU A 430 -12.42 -40.48 -8.26
CA GLU A 430 -11.28 -40.92 -7.43
C GLU A 430 -11.51 -40.61 -5.94
N LEU A 431 -12.28 -39.58 -5.61
CA LEU A 431 -12.87 -39.41 -4.27
C LEU A 431 -13.85 -40.54 -3.95
N MET A 432 -14.57 -41.04 -4.97
CA MET A 432 -15.38 -42.26 -4.89
C MET A 432 -14.56 -43.56 -4.73
N ALA A 433 -13.22 -43.48 -4.80
CA ALA A 433 -12.32 -44.60 -4.53
C ALA A 433 -11.84 -44.67 -3.06
N GLY A 434 -12.31 -43.75 -2.19
CA GLY A 434 -12.21 -43.89 -0.73
C GLY A 434 -10.97 -43.26 -0.06
N THR A 435 -10.31 -42.30 -0.71
CA THR A 435 -9.16 -41.58 -0.12
C THR A 435 -9.56 -40.16 0.26
N ASP A 436 -9.38 -39.77 1.52
CA ASP A 436 -9.59 -38.38 1.99
C ASP A 436 -8.49 -37.48 1.43
N ASN A 437 -8.87 -36.49 0.61
CA ASN A 437 -7.95 -35.58 -0.06
C ASN A 437 -7.39 -34.46 0.87
N ARG A 438 -7.83 -34.41 2.14
CA ARG A 438 -7.38 -33.41 3.15
C ARG A 438 -7.47 -31.95 2.68
N HIS A 439 -8.37 -31.64 1.74
CA HIS A 439 -8.49 -30.30 1.15
C HIS A 439 -8.67 -29.19 2.19
N SER A 440 -9.38 -29.44 3.29
CA SER A 440 -9.55 -28.44 4.35
C SER A 440 -8.22 -28.05 5.01
N HIS A 441 -7.34 -29.01 5.26
CA HIS A 441 -6.02 -28.76 5.82
C HIS A 441 -5.09 -28.12 4.78
N THR A 442 -5.04 -28.65 3.56
CA THR A 442 -4.22 -28.10 2.48
C THR A 442 -4.63 -26.68 2.13
N GLY A 443 -5.94 -26.41 2.06
CA GLY A 443 -6.50 -25.08 1.83
C GLY A 443 -6.15 -24.12 2.95
N ALA A 444 -6.31 -24.52 4.21
CA ALA A 444 -5.92 -23.69 5.35
C ALA A 444 -4.41 -23.39 5.39
N ASP A 445 -3.56 -24.37 5.09
CA ASP A 445 -2.10 -24.20 5.04
C ASP A 445 -1.69 -23.27 3.89
N LEU A 446 -2.32 -23.38 2.72
CA LEU A 446 -2.13 -22.49 1.58
C LEU A 446 -2.57 -21.06 1.91
N LEU A 447 -3.78 -20.90 2.45
CA LEU A 447 -4.35 -19.61 2.85
C LEU A 447 -3.56 -18.95 3.98
N GLY A 448 -2.85 -19.74 4.80
CA GLY A 448 -1.97 -19.24 5.85
C GLY A 448 -0.81 -18.37 5.36
N ARG A 449 -0.52 -18.39 4.05
CA ARG A 449 0.41 -17.45 3.40
C ARG A 449 -0.10 -16.01 3.43
N TRP A 450 -1.43 -15.83 3.44
CA TRP A 450 -2.07 -14.51 3.35
C TRP A 450 -2.89 -14.17 4.60
N PHE A 451 -3.59 -15.12 5.22
CA PHE A 451 -4.64 -14.81 6.20
C PHE A 451 -4.39 -15.36 7.61
N GLY A 452 -4.93 -14.66 8.62
CA GLY A 452 -4.95 -14.98 10.06
C GLY A 452 -5.59 -16.33 10.45
N PRO A 453 -5.34 -16.88 11.66
CA PRO A 453 -6.06 -18.05 12.16
C PRO A 453 -7.58 -17.87 12.16
N GLU A 454 -8.06 -16.63 12.30
CA GLU A 454 -9.48 -16.28 12.20
C GLU A 454 -10.10 -16.59 10.83
N VAL A 455 -9.29 -16.67 9.76
CA VAL A 455 -9.73 -17.15 8.45
C VAL A 455 -9.36 -18.62 8.27
N THR A 456 -8.12 -19.00 8.60
CA THR A 456 -7.59 -20.33 8.26
C THR A 456 -8.15 -21.45 9.13
N GLU A 457 -8.46 -21.23 10.40
CA GLU A 457 -8.99 -22.30 11.27
C GLU A 457 -10.43 -22.69 10.94
N PRO A 458 -11.36 -21.75 10.67
CA PRO A 458 -12.68 -22.12 10.15
C PRO A 458 -12.59 -22.94 8.85
N VAL A 459 -11.67 -22.57 7.95
CA VAL A 459 -11.37 -23.35 6.73
C VAL A 459 -10.79 -24.73 7.07
N ARG A 460 -9.84 -24.83 8.00
CA ARG A 460 -9.23 -26.11 8.41
C ARG A 460 -10.27 -27.07 8.98
N LEU A 461 -11.23 -26.54 9.73
CA LEU A 461 -12.18 -27.29 10.53
C LEU A 461 -13.53 -27.55 9.84
N HIS A 462 -13.82 -26.95 8.68
CA HIS A 462 -15.16 -27.03 8.07
C HIS A 462 -15.60 -28.48 7.74
N VAL A 463 -14.68 -29.36 7.34
CA VAL A 463 -14.95 -30.81 7.15
C VAL A 463 -15.30 -31.50 8.47
N ALA A 464 -14.57 -31.19 9.55
CA ALA A 464 -14.86 -31.73 10.86
C ALA A 464 -16.21 -31.20 11.41
N ALA A 465 -16.54 -29.95 11.09
CA ALA A 465 -17.82 -29.33 11.44
C ALA A 465 -19.02 -30.08 10.83
N LYS A 466 -18.88 -30.65 9.62
CA LYS A 466 -19.91 -31.52 9.02
C LYS A 466 -20.18 -32.75 9.87
N ARG A 467 -19.12 -33.42 10.34
CA ARG A 467 -19.21 -34.62 11.18
C ARG A 467 -19.79 -34.30 12.56
N TYR A 468 -19.43 -33.14 13.10
CA TYR A 468 -19.97 -32.61 14.34
C TYR A 468 -21.47 -32.32 14.23
N LEU A 469 -21.90 -31.58 13.19
CA LEU A 469 -23.31 -31.24 12.97
C LEU A 469 -24.19 -32.49 12.84
N CYS A 470 -23.73 -33.52 12.13
CA CYS A 470 -24.46 -34.80 12.07
C CYS A 470 -24.58 -35.53 13.42
N ALA A 471 -23.69 -35.24 14.37
CA ALA A 471 -23.70 -35.87 15.69
C ALA A 471 -24.60 -35.14 16.68
N VAL A 472 -24.70 -33.81 16.57
CA VAL A 472 -25.39 -32.95 17.54
C VAL A 472 -26.76 -32.45 17.07
N GLU A 473 -27.03 -32.48 15.76
CA GLU A 473 -28.30 -32.10 15.14
C GLU A 473 -28.94 -33.29 14.44
N PRO A 474 -30.02 -33.89 15.01
CA PRO A 474 -30.63 -35.11 14.48
C PRO A 474 -31.04 -35.03 13.01
N ASP A 475 -31.53 -33.86 12.57
CA ASP A 475 -32.07 -33.65 11.23
C ASP A 475 -31.01 -33.15 10.23
N TYR A 476 -29.76 -32.93 10.66
CA TYR A 476 -28.73 -32.36 9.79
C TYR A 476 -28.25 -33.34 8.73
N TYR A 477 -28.18 -34.63 9.07
CA TYR A 477 -27.76 -35.67 8.11
C TYR A 477 -28.67 -35.72 6.88
N ASP A 478 -29.97 -35.52 7.07
CA ASP A 478 -30.96 -35.56 6.00
C ASP A 478 -30.91 -34.33 5.09
N GLN A 479 -30.34 -33.23 5.58
CA GLN A 479 -30.12 -31.98 4.82
C GLN A 479 -28.86 -32.03 3.95
N LEU A 480 -27.96 -32.99 4.18
CA LEU A 480 -26.75 -33.14 3.37
C LEU A 480 -27.08 -33.55 1.94
N SER A 481 -26.39 -32.95 0.98
CA SER A 481 -26.37 -33.44 -0.39
C SER A 481 -25.82 -34.86 -0.49
N GLU A 482 -26.14 -35.59 -1.56
CA GLU A 482 -25.68 -36.97 -1.73
C GLU A 482 -24.14 -37.07 -1.78
N ALA A 483 -23.45 -36.10 -2.40
CA ALA A 483 -21.99 -36.01 -2.37
C ALA A 483 -21.47 -35.76 -0.94
N SER A 484 -22.17 -34.95 -0.15
CA SER A 484 -21.79 -34.66 1.25
C SER A 484 -21.98 -35.87 2.17
N LYS A 485 -23.05 -36.65 1.98
CA LYS A 485 -23.28 -37.92 2.69
C LYS A 485 -22.22 -38.97 2.35
N TYR A 486 -21.79 -39.00 1.09
CA TYR A 486 -20.74 -39.92 0.65
C TYR A 486 -19.39 -39.56 1.28
N THR A 487 -18.94 -38.30 1.13
CA THR A 487 -17.67 -37.82 1.67
C THR A 487 -17.61 -37.94 3.19
N LEU A 488 -18.73 -37.78 3.90
CA LEU A 488 -18.83 -38.02 5.34
C LEU A 488 -18.32 -39.43 5.74
N LYS A 489 -18.64 -40.47 4.95
CA LYS A 489 -18.20 -41.85 5.23
C LYS A 489 -16.69 -41.99 5.09
N VAL A 490 -16.11 -41.36 4.07
CA VAL A 490 -14.67 -41.40 3.78
C VAL A 490 -13.87 -40.58 4.82
N GLN A 491 -14.48 -39.54 5.39
CA GLN A 491 -13.88 -38.62 6.36
C GLN A 491 -14.03 -39.08 7.83
N GLY A 492 -14.33 -40.36 8.06
CA GLY A 492 -14.42 -40.94 9.41
C GLY A 492 -15.80 -40.89 10.06
N GLY A 493 -16.86 -40.58 9.30
CA GLY A 493 -18.26 -40.70 9.73
C GLY A 493 -18.71 -39.68 10.77
N VAL A 494 -19.92 -39.87 11.29
CA VAL A 494 -20.51 -39.08 12.38
C VAL A 494 -19.63 -39.19 13.63
N MET A 495 -19.37 -38.07 14.30
CA MET A 495 -18.56 -38.05 15.52
C MET A 495 -19.23 -38.80 16.68
N THR A 496 -18.42 -39.45 17.52
CA THR A 496 -18.90 -39.91 18.84
C THR A 496 -19.15 -38.73 19.78
N PRO A 497 -19.90 -38.90 20.89
CA PRO A 497 -20.11 -37.83 21.86
C PRO A 497 -18.80 -37.22 22.39
N GLU A 498 -17.77 -38.03 22.59
CA GLU A 498 -16.44 -37.58 23.04
C GLU A 498 -15.75 -36.73 21.97
N GLN A 499 -15.76 -37.19 20.71
CA GLN A 499 -15.19 -36.44 19.57
C GLN A 499 -15.93 -35.11 19.34
N ALA A 500 -17.26 -35.10 19.51
CA ALA A 500 -18.06 -33.89 19.38
C ALA A 500 -17.74 -32.88 20.49
N ALA A 501 -17.51 -33.35 21.72
CA ALA A 501 -17.08 -32.49 22.83
C ALA A 501 -15.66 -31.93 22.60
N GLU A 502 -14.74 -32.75 22.09
CA GLU A 502 -13.39 -32.31 21.72
C GLU A 502 -13.42 -31.25 20.60
N PHE A 503 -14.21 -31.48 19.55
CA PHE A 503 -14.38 -30.52 18.46
C PHE A 503 -14.95 -29.19 18.95
N ALA A 504 -16.01 -29.22 19.76
CA ALA A 504 -16.65 -28.02 20.28
C ALA A 504 -15.71 -27.16 21.16
N ALA A 505 -14.66 -27.76 21.72
CA ALA A 505 -13.64 -27.06 22.51
C ALA A 505 -12.52 -26.43 21.66
N LEU A 506 -12.44 -26.73 20.35
CA LEU A 506 -11.39 -26.17 19.48
C LEU A 506 -11.61 -24.67 19.22
N PRO A 507 -10.54 -23.86 19.25
CA PRO A 507 -10.58 -22.49 18.75
C PRO A 507 -11.06 -22.47 17.29
N GLY A 508 -12.07 -21.65 16.98
CA GLY A 508 -12.66 -21.56 15.63
C GLY A 508 -13.72 -22.61 15.31
N ALA A 509 -14.08 -23.51 16.22
CA ALA A 509 -15.11 -24.54 15.97
C ALA A 509 -16.50 -23.95 15.65
N ALA A 510 -16.92 -22.91 16.38
CA ALA A 510 -18.19 -22.22 16.14
C ALA A 510 -18.23 -21.55 14.76
N ASP A 511 -17.13 -20.92 14.37
CA ASP A 511 -16.96 -20.29 13.07
C ASP A 511 -16.94 -21.33 11.94
N ALA A 512 -16.25 -22.46 12.15
CA ALA A 512 -16.25 -23.59 11.21
C ALA A 512 -17.65 -24.18 11.01
N VAL A 513 -18.47 -24.24 12.07
CA VAL A 513 -19.88 -24.64 11.97
C VAL A 513 -20.67 -23.64 11.12
N ALA A 514 -20.46 -22.33 11.30
CA ALA A 514 -21.11 -21.32 10.47
C ALA A 514 -20.70 -21.46 8.99
N VAL A 515 -19.40 -21.58 8.71
CA VAL A 515 -18.86 -21.84 7.35
C VAL A 515 -19.52 -23.08 6.74
N ARG A 516 -19.57 -24.19 7.49
CA ARG A 516 -20.13 -25.45 6.96
C ARG A 516 -21.62 -25.35 6.63
N ARG A 517 -22.39 -24.51 7.34
CA ARG A 517 -23.80 -24.28 7.00
C ARG A 517 -23.95 -23.51 5.69
N TRP A 518 -23.11 -22.51 5.41
CA TRP A 518 -23.18 -21.79 4.14
C TRP A 518 -22.68 -22.62 2.97
N ASP A 519 -21.63 -23.42 3.18
CA ASP A 519 -21.17 -24.46 2.26
C ASP A 519 -22.33 -25.38 1.86
N GLU A 520 -23.07 -25.96 2.83
CA GLU A 520 -24.20 -26.84 2.49
C GLU A 520 -25.31 -26.14 1.68
N GLN A 521 -25.51 -24.84 1.90
CA GLN A 521 -26.52 -24.05 1.19
C GLN A 521 -26.06 -23.53 -0.20
N ALA A 522 -24.78 -23.67 -0.54
CA ALA A 522 -24.15 -23.05 -1.71
C ALA A 522 -24.13 -23.98 -2.94
N LYS A 523 -25.27 -24.57 -3.30
CA LYS A 523 -25.38 -25.61 -4.34
C LYS A 523 -26.44 -25.32 -5.40
N ASP A 524 -26.85 -24.06 -5.54
CA ASP A 524 -27.88 -23.66 -6.51
C ASP A 524 -27.23 -23.17 -7.83
N PRO A 525 -27.38 -23.90 -8.96
CA PRO A 525 -26.82 -23.48 -10.25
C PRO A 525 -27.36 -22.13 -10.76
N ASN A 526 -28.52 -21.69 -10.27
CA ASN A 526 -29.19 -20.48 -10.71
C ASN A 526 -29.03 -19.32 -9.71
N ALA A 527 -28.23 -19.49 -8.65
CA ALA A 527 -28.01 -18.42 -7.68
C ALA A 527 -27.27 -17.25 -8.33
N ASP A 528 -27.81 -16.05 -8.16
CA ASP A 528 -27.13 -14.81 -8.51
C ASP A 528 -26.16 -14.43 -7.39
N THR A 529 -24.87 -14.32 -7.73
CA THR A 529 -23.81 -13.99 -6.76
C THR A 529 -22.90 -12.90 -7.29
N PRO A 530 -22.38 -12.01 -6.43
CA PRO A 530 -21.33 -11.08 -6.83
C PRO A 530 -20.12 -11.82 -7.43
N PRO A 531 -19.42 -11.24 -8.42
CA PRO A 531 -18.20 -11.82 -8.96
C PRO A 531 -17.08 -11.79 -7.90
N PHE A 532 -16.04 -12.61 -8.06
CA PHE A 532 -14.91 -12.64 -7.11
C PHE A 532 -14.29 -11.25 -6.83
N ALA A 533 -14.26 -10.37 -7.84
CA ALA A 533 -13.77 -9.01 -7.73
C ALA A 533 -14.49 -8.17 -6.65
N HIS A 534 -15.76 -8.48 -6.35
CA HIS A 534 -16.52 -7.85 -5.26
C HIS A 534 -15.87 -8.08 -3.89
N PHE A 535 -15.30 -9.26 -3.67
CA PHE A 535 -14.70 -9.65 -2.39
C PHE A 535 -13.22 -9.23 -2.26
N LEU A 536 -12.56 -8.80 -3.34
CA LEU A 536 -11.14 -8.41 -3.31
C LEU A 536 -10.80 -7.33 -2.28
N PRO A 537 -11.59 -6.24 -2.11
CA PRO A 537 -11.31 -5.24 -1.07
C PRO A 537 -11.36 -5.84 0.34
N LEU A 538 -12.32 -6.73 0.60
CA LEU A 538 -12.46 -7.44 1.87
C LEU A 538 -11.27 -8.37 2.13
N LEU A 539 -10.87 -9.15 1.12
CA LEU A 539 -9.71 -10.04 1.21
C LEU A 539 -8.41 -9.24 1.42
N ALA A 540 -8.19 -8.18 0.65
CA ALA A 540 -7.00 -7.33 0.75
C ALA A 540 -6.86 -6.68 2.14
N ALA A 541 -7.98 -6.34 2.79
CA ALA A 541 -8.01 -5.82 4.15
C ALA A 541 -7.61 -6.86 5.22
N LEU A 542 -7.76 -8.16 4.92
CA LEU A 542 -7.45 -9.28 5.82
C LEU A 542 -6.07 -9.89 5.58
N VAL A 543 -5.37 -9.53 4.50
CA VAL A 543 -4.01 -10.00 4.23
C VAL A 543 -3.08 -9.51 5.35
N ARG A 544 -2.37 -10.44 5.99
CA ARG A 544 -1.37 -10.15 7.03
C ARG A 544 -0.28 -9.27 6.43
N GLY A 545 0.07 -8.19 7.15
CA GLY A 545 1.07 -7.21 6.74
C GLY A 545 2.51 -7.63 7.03
#